data_AF-A0A536YGS1-F1
#
_entry.id   AF-A0A536YGS1-F1
#
_cell.length_a   1.000
_cell.length_b   1.000
_cell.length_c   1.000
_cell.angle_alpha   90.00
_cell.angle_beta   90.00
_cell.angle_gamma   90.00
#
_symmetry.space_group_name_H-M   'P 1'
#
loop_
_entity.id
_entity.type
_entity.pdbx_description
1 polymer ?
#
loop_
_entity_poly.entity_id
_entity_poly.type
_entity_poly.pdbx_seq_one_letter_code
_entity_poly.pdbx_strand_id
1 'polypeptide(L)'
;MDLSCGRSIAPNTQSSPASWIPSNCIWTSANARFGCLTARNGLRRSVQCLTTKGRSSCSPARSASSPAGGTATTSPAITSSPEHRAKRSYGSIASGAAKGDGICTAFSPEAVYSPLPAYAELHCLSNFTFLRGASHPEELVKRAAALGYRALALTDECSLAGVVRAHVAAKDVGLPLVIGSEIRLQDGPSLVLLATDREGYGNLSQLITCGRRRTKKGGYSLCRNDLEGGLPGCLVLLAPDGRYDAEHARFVAERFAGRAWIAAELLQGPDDRARLAGLRELGKVSGLPLVAAGDVHMHVRSRKALQDTLTAIRLRTTVRACGHALYPNAERHLRLLSRLARIYPPELLEETVRVAERCKFSLDE
;
A
#
# COMPACT_ATOMS: atom_id res chain seq x y z
N MET A 1 44.12 -53.42 -27.92
CA MET A 1 44.63 -54.17 -26.76
C MET A 1 44.55 -53.26 -25.54
N ASP A 2 43.66 -53.40 -24.56
CA ASP A 2 42.37 -54.10 -24.42
C ASP A 2 41.61 -53.37 -23.28
N LEU A 3 40.36 -52.94 -23.46
CA LEU A 3 39.10 -53.65 -23.17
C LEU A 3 38.78 -53.92 -21.68
N SER A 4 37.48 -53.81 -21.37
CA SER A 4 36.75 -54.15 -20.13
C SER A 4 36.94 -53.20 -18.93
N CYS A 5 35.91 -52.61 -18.29
CA CYS A 5 34.56 -53.03 -17.89
C CYS A 5 34.54 -53.65 -16.47
N GLY A 6 33.89 -52.95 -15.53
CA GLY A 6 33.67 -53.39 -14.15
C GLY A 6 32.40 -52.74 -13.62
N ARG A 7 31.40 -53.56 -13.26
CA ARG A 7 30.01 -53.16 -13.00
C ARG A 7 29.63 -53.56 -11.57
N SER A 8 28.70 -52.81 -10.97
CA SER A 8 27.66 -53.28 -10.01
C SER A 8 27.81 -52.96 -8.51
N ILE A 9 26.63 -53.06 -7.88
CA ILE A 9 26.30 -53.17 -6.44
C ILE A 9 26.12 -51.85 -5.67
N ALA A 10 24.86 -51.48 -5.50
CA ALA A 10 24.37 -50.66 -4.39
C ALA A 10 23.82 -51.58 -3.28
N PRO A 11 23.88 -51.17 -2.00
CA PRO A 11 22.99 -51.64 -0.95
C PRO A 11 21.84 -50.65 -0.67
N ASN A 12 20.73 -51.20 -0.19
CA ASN A 12 19.47 -50.52 0.12
C ASN A 12 19.42 -50.05 1.59
N THR A 13 18.28 -49.48 2.03
CA THR A 13 17.91 -48.95 3.37
C THR A 13 18.25 -47.46 3.61
N GLN A 14 17.42 -46.63 4.27
CA GLN A 14 16.19 -46.92 5.06
C GLN A 14 15.18 -45.73 5.11
N SER A 15 13.89 -46.05 4.98
CA SER A 15 12.68 -45.41 5.56
C SER A 15 12.58 -43.88 5.79
N SER A 16 11.63 -43.25 5.09
CA SER A 16 10.98 -41.98 5.48
C SER A 16 9.65 -42.23 6.21
N PRO A 17 9.26 -41.44 7.23
CA PRO A 17 7.96 -41.57 7.89
C PRO A 17 6.84 -40.82 7.14
N ALA A 18 5.62 -41.35 7.27
CA ALA A 18 4.41 -40.92 6.59
C ALA A 18 3.98 -39.46 6.85
N SER A 19 3.50 -38.77 5.82
CA SER A 19 2.63 -37.60 5.95
C SER A 19 1.16 -38.00 5.78
N TRP A 20 0.31 -37.52 6.68
CA TRP A 20 -1.12 -37.82 6.71
C TRP A 20 -1.89 -37.04 5.64
N ILE A 21 -2.78 -37.74 4.92
CA ILE A 21 -3.79 -37.17 4.03
C ILE A 21 -5.18 -37.65 4.51
N PRO A 22 -6.11 -36.75 4.86
CA PRO A 22 -7.52 -37.09 4.95
C PRO A 22 -8.21 -36.81 3.60
N SER A 23 -8.54 -37.88 2.88
CA SER A 23 -9.46 -37.83 1.74
C SER A 23 -10.90 -37.72 2.24
N ASN A 24 -11.66 -36.74 1.78
CA ASN A 24 -13.00 -36.92 1.18
C ASN A 24 -13.77 -35.60 1.04
N CYS A 25 -14.22 -35.29 -0.17
CA CYS A 25 -15.61 -34.92 -0.46
C CYS A 25 -15.87 -35.06 -1.97
N ILE A 26 -16.50 -36.17 -2.34
CA ILE A 26 -17.06 -36.38 -3.68
C ILE A 26 -18.34 -35.56 -3.77
N TRP A 27 -18.46 -34.70 -4.78
CA TRP A 27 -19.77 -34.27 -5.30
C TRP A 27 -19.77 -34.29 -6.82
N THR A 28 -20.68 -35.09 -7.37
CA THR A 28 -20.97 -35.23 -8.78
C THR A 28 -21.87 -34.10 -9.27
N SER A 29 -21.55 -33.49 -10.40
CA SER A 29 -22.55 -32.84 -11.26
C SER A 29 -22.07 -32.74 -12.72
N ALA A 30 -23.02 -32.94 -13.62
CA ALA A 30 -22.86 -33.38 -14.99
C ALA A 30 -22.31 -32.35 -16.00
N ASN A 31 -21.81 -32.89 -17.12
CA ASN A 31 -21.71 -32.19 -18.40
C ASN A 31 -23.07 -31.63 -18.86
N ALA A 32 -23.10 -30.43 -19.49
CA ALA A 32 -23.31 -30.32 -20.94
C ALA A 32 -23.60 -28.88 -21.45
N ARG A 33 -22.74 -28.43 -22.37
CA ARG A 33 -22.93 -27.55 -23.55
C ARG A 33 -24.15 -26.63 -23.70
N PHE A 34 -23.84 -25.35 -23.92
CA PHE A 34 -24.24 -24.49 -25.06
C PHE A 34 -25.49 -24.84 -25.88
N GLY A 35 -26.39 -23.86 -26.00
CA GLY A 35 -27.33 -23.68 -27.10
C GLY A 35 -27.69 -22.20 -27.25
N CYS A 36 -27.27 -21.55 -28.34
CA CYS A 36 -27.63 -20.17 -28.68
C CYS A 36 -28.61 -20.20 -29.85
N LEU A 37 -29.74 -19.48 -29.75
CA LEU A 37 -30.58 -19.16 -30.91
C LEU A 37 -31.41 -17.90 -30.65
N THR A 38 -31.56 -17.11 -31.70
CA THR A 38 -32.19 -15.78 -31.77
C THR A 38 -33.71 -15.87 -31.94
N ALA A 39 -34.47 -14.86 -31.44
CA ALA A 39 -35.40 -14.06 -32.27
C ALA A 39 -36.34 -13.11 -31.48
N ARG A 40 -36.39 -11.85 -31.97
CA ARG A 40 -37.55 -10.97 -32.21
C ARG A 40 -38.56 -10.57 -31.11
N ASN A 41 -38.76 -9.25 -31.09
CA ASN A 41 -40.02 -8.49 -30.95
C ASN A 41 -40.87 -8.69 -29.69
N GLY A 42 -40.89 -7.64 -28.88
CA GLY A 42 -41.76 -7.54 -27.71
C GLY A 42 -43.24 -7.28 -28.00
N LEU A 43 -43.97 -7.13 -26.90
CA LEU A 43 -45.18 -6.32 -26.83
C LEU A 43 -45.34 -5.78 -25.41
N ARG A 44 -46.07 -4.67 -25.26
CA ARG A 44 -46.51 -4.17 -23.96
C ARG A 44 -47.55 -5.12 -23.36
N ARG A 45 -47.52 -5.33 -22.03
CA ARG A 45 -48.73 -5.31 -21.19
C ARG A 45 -48.39 -5.18 -19.71
N SER A 46 -49.11 -4.29 -19.05
CA SER A 46 -49.24 -4.11 -17.60
C SER A 46 -50.30 -5.08 -17.04
N VAL A 47 -50.66 -4.93 -15.74
CA VAL A 47 -51.80 -5.57 -15.03
C VAL A 47 -51.46 -6.99 -14.51
N GLN A 48 -51.69 -7.40 -13.25
CA GLN A 48 -52.30 -6.74 -12.07
C GLN A 48 -51.72 -7.28 -10.74
N CYS A 49 -51.97 -6.57 -9.64
CA CYS A 49 -51.89 -7.15 -8.29
C CYS A 49 -53.04 -8.16 -8.07
N LEU A 50 -52.77 -9.24 -7.32
CA LEU A 50 -53.82 -10.04 -6.69
C LEU A 50 -53.41 -10.42 -5.27
N THR A 51 -54.20 -9.93 -4.32
CA THR A 51 -54.12 -10.24 -2.89
C THR A 51 -54.86 -11.54 -2.57
N THR A 52 -54.27 -12.42 -1.76
CA THR A 52 -55.05 -13.39 -0.96
C THR A 52 -54.47 -13.55 0.44
N LYS A 53 -55.37 -13.74 1.41
CA LYS A 53 -55.08 -13.88 2.85
C LYS A 53 -54.67 -15.31 3.19
N GLY A 54 -53.83 -15.48 4.21
CA GLY A 54 -53.64 -16.76 4.92
C GLY A 54 -53.21 -16.52 6.37
N ARG A 55 -54.07 -16.85 7.34
CA ARG A 55 -53.78 -16.78 8.78
C ARG A 55 -53.71 -18.21 9.36
N SER A 56 -52.64 -18.52 10.09
CA SER A 56 -52.60 -19.35 11.33
C SER A 56 -51.11 -19.61 11.66
N SER A 57 -50.49 -19.07 12.72
CA SER A 57 -50.69 -19.28 14.16
C SER A 57 -50.30 -20.67 14.69
N CYS A 58 -49.19 -20.74 15.44
CA CYS A 58 -49.04 -21.58 16.64
C CYS A 58 -47.89 -21.09 17.53
N SER A 59 -48.01 -21.30 18.84
CA SER A 59 -47.19 -20.70 19.92
C SER A 59 -45.96 -21.57 20.31
N PRO A 60 -45.19 -21.19 21.36
CA PRO A 60 -45.52 -21.66 22.72
C PRO A 60 -45.38 -20.63 23.88
N ALA A 61 -45.88 -21.02 25.05
CA ALA A 61 -45.87 -20.34 26.37
C ALA A 61 -44.48 -20.44 27.06
N ARG A 62 -43.95 -19.44 27.81
CA ARG A 62 -44.28 -18.91 29.17
C ARG A 62 -44.03 -19.84 30.39
N SER A 63 -43.00 -19.49 31.18
CA SER A 63 -42.94 -19.41 32.66
C SER A 63 -41.79 -18.43 33.00
N ALA A 64 -41.96 -17.32 33.75
CA ALA A 64 -42.17 -17.19 35.21
C ALA A 64 -41.01 -17.84 36.00
N SER A 65 -40.22 -17.11 36.80
CA SER A 65 -40.64 -16.20 37.87
C SER A 65 -39.69 -15.01 38.20
N SER A 66 -40.21 -14.02 38.93
CA SER A 66 -39.47 -13.06 39.80
C SER A 66 -39.93 -13.32 41.27
N PRO A 67 -39.37 -12.74 42.35
CA PRO A 67 -39.17 -11.29 42.59
C PRO A 67 -37.74 -11.01 43.15
N ALA A 68 -37.34 -9.91 43.80
CA ALA A 68 -38.00 -8.65 44.21
C ALA A 68 -36.95 -7.51 44.32
N GLY A 69 -37.37 -6.29 44.70
CA GLY A 69 -36.50 -5.30 45.35
C GLY A 69 -36.17 -4.06 44.52
N GLY A 70 -36.96 -2.99 44.66
CA GLY A 70 -36.63 -1.66 44.15
C GLY A 70 -36.58 -0.63 45.26
N THR A 71 -35.93 0.50 45.00
CA THR A 71 -36.19 1.79 45.64
C THR A 71 -35.85 2.90 44.66
N ALA A 72 -36.67 3.95 44.65
CA ALA A 72 -36.47 5.14 43.83
C ALA A 72 -36.51 6.38 44.73
N THR A 73 -35.61 7.33 44.49
CA THR A 73 -35.60 8.67 45.08
C THR A 73 -34.88 9.60 44.10
N THR A 74 -35.62 10.35 43.28
CA THR A 74 -36.03 11.76 43.47
C THR A 74 -34.93 12.80 43.19
N SER A 75 -35.10 13.51 42.08
CA SER A 75 -34.55 14.87 41.90
C SER A 75 -35.21 15.88 42.85
N PRO A 76 -34.56 17.02 43.07
CA PRO A 76 -35.27 18.30 43.10
C PRO A 76 -34.66 19.32 42.12
N ALA A 77 -35.34 20.45 41.93
CA ALA A 77 -34.92 21.55 41.05
C ALA A 77 -35.17 22.92 41.72
N ILE A 78 -34.53 23.97 41.16
CA ILE A 78 -34.72 25.43 41.40
C ILE A 78 -34.45 25.90 42.87
N THR A 79 -33.80 27.04 43.17
CA THR A 79 -33.27 28.21 42.43
C THR A 79 -31.73 28.33 42.66
N SER A 80 -30.95 29.41 42.48
CA SER A 80 -31.16 30.86 42.22
C SER A 80 -29.92 31.51 41.52
N SER A 81 -29.87 32.86 41.53
CA SER A 81 -28.79 33.76 41.08
C SER A 81 -28.63 34.91 42.13
N PRO A 82 -27.70 35.90 42.04
CA PRO A 82 -26.76 36.23 40.96
C PRO A 82 -25.32 36.66 41.40
N GLU A 83 -24.54 37.16 40.42
CA GLU A 83 -23.45 38.16 40.54
C GLU A 83 -22.23 37.92 41.45
N HIS A 84 -21.04 37.72 40.84
CA HIS A 84 -20.12 38.86 40.65
C HIS A 84 -19.00 38.59 39.62
N ARG A 85 -18.76 39.57 38.76
CA ARG A 85 -17.69 39.61 37.75
C ARG A 85 -16.45 40.28 38.33
N ALA A 86 -15.38 39.53 38.60
CA ALA A 86 -14.09 40.09 39.02
C ALA A 86 -12.94 39.58 38.14
N LYS A 87 -12.37 40.49 37.33
CA LYS A 87 -11.13 40.23 36.58
C LYS A 87 -9.97 40.17 37.57
N ARG A 88 -9.14 39.11 37.54
CA ARG A 88 -7.80 39.16 38.13
C ARG A 88 -6.77 39.39 37.03
N SER A 89 -6.18 40.59 37.04
CA SER A 89 -4.96 40.90 36.30
C SER A 89 -3.80 40.08 36.84
N TYR A 90 -3.00 39.46 35.96
CA TYR A 90 -1.64 39.09 36.33
C TYR A 90 -0.81 40.37 36.42
N GLY A 91 -0.15 40.55 37.56
CA GLY A 91 0.50 41.82 37.92
C GLY A 91 1.75 42.11 37.11
N SER A 92 2.02 43.39 36.91
CA SER A 92 3.32 43.89 36.48
C SER A 92 4.38 43.54 37.53
N ILE A 93 5.46 42.88 37.12
CA ILE A 93 6.69 42.85 37.92
C ILE A 93 7.51 44.08 37.55
N ALA A 94 8.02 44.77 38.56
CA ALA A 94 8.58 46.10 38.43
C ALA A 94 9.92 46.14 37.67
N SER A 95 10.18 47.29 37.05
CA SER A 95 11.46 47.66 36.47
C SER A 95 12.56 47.75 37.54
N GLY A 96 13.48 46.78 37.55
CA GLY A 96 14.76 46.87 38.24
C GLY A 96 15.86 47.29 37.26
N ALA A 97 16.40 48.49 37.40
CA ALA A 97 17.50 48.97 36.55
C ALA A 97 18.82 48.34 36.98
N ALA A 98 19.38 47.46 36.15
CA ALA A 98 20.74 46.94 36.29
C ALA A 98 21.53 47.30 35.03
N LYS A 99 22.60 48.10 35.18
CA LYS A 99 23.60 48.27 34.13
C LYS A 99 24.35 46.95 33.96
N GLY A 100 24.30 46.39 32.76
CA GLY A 100 25.15 45.29 32.34
C GLY A 100 25.53 45.50 30.89
N ASP A 101 26.83 45.58 30.61
CA ASP A 101 27.37 45.73 29.26
C ASP A 101 27.20 44.41 28.49
N GLY A 102 25.99 44.20 27.98
CA GLY A 102 25.61 43.03 27.20
C GLY A 102 25.34 43.43 25.76
N ILE A 103 26.15 42.91 24.84
CA ILE A 103 25.94 43.10 23.39
C ILE A 103 24.57 42.53 23.05
N CYS A 104 23.61 43.42 22.74
CA CYS A 104 22.31 43.05 22.21
C CYS A 104 22.46 42.62 20.74
N THR A 105 23.03 41.44 20.50
CA THR A 105 22.95 40.80 19.18
C THR A 105 21.47 40.62 18.85
N ALA A 106 21.01 41.29 17.80
CA ALA A 106 19.65 41.15 17.33
C ALA A 106 19.35 39.67 17.05
N PHE A 107 18.26 39.17 17.63
CA PHE A 107 17.79 37.81 17.37
C PHE A 107 17.16 37.78 15.96
N SER A 108 18.02 37.67 14.93
CA SER A 108 17.55 37.56 13.54
C SER A 108 16.67 36.31 13.40
N PRO A 109 15.40 36.43 12.99
CA PRO A 109 14.47 35.30 12.91
C PRO A 109 14.81 34.30 11.79
N GLU A 110 15.80 34.61 10.96
CA GLU A 110 16.21 33.82 9.79
C GLU A 110 16.99 32.53 10.16
N ALA A 111 17.49 32.41 11.40
CA ALA A 111 18.46 31.39 11.78
C ALA A 111 17.90 30.04 12.31
N VAL A 112 16.58 29.80 12.30
CA VAL A 112 15.97 28.62 12.98
C VAL A 112 15.08 27.75 12.07
N TYR A 113 14.80 28.16 10.83
CA TYR A 113 14.14 27.29 9.85
C TYR A 113 15.16 26.54 8.98
N SER A 114 15.67 25.42 9.50
CA SER A 114 16.26 24.40 8.63
C SER A 114 15.17 23.95 7.64
N PRO A 115 15.37 24.06 6.32
CA PRO A 115 14.34 23.72 5.34
C PRO A 115 13.98 22.24 5.49
N LEU A 116 12.68 21.93 5.44
CA LEU A 116 12.21 20.55 5.43
C LEU A 116 12.83 19.82 4.22
N PRO A 117 13.30 18.57 4.38
CA PRO A 117 13.93 17.87 3.27
C PRO A 117 12.94 17.65 2.14
N ALA A 118 13.41 17.85 0.92
CA ALA A 118 12.64 17.54 -0.28
C ALA A 118 12.41 16.02 -0.36
N TYR A 119 11.22 15.62 -0.81
CA TYR A 119 10.84 14.22 -0.94
C TYR A 119 9.88 14.01 -2.09
N ALA A 120 10.05 12.91 -2.82
CA ALA A 120 9.06 12.34 -3.71
C ALA A 120 8.71 10.93 -3.24
N GLU A 121 7.42 10.59 -3.23
CA GLU A 121 7.01 9.21 -2.93
C GLU A 121 7.07 8.40 -4.22
N LEU A 122 7.85 7.32 -4.24
CA LEU A 122 8.08 6.49 -5.43
C LEU A 122 7.35 5.14 -5.40
N HIS A 123 6.73 4.77 -4.27
CA HIS A 123 5.96 3.53 -4.14
C HIS A 123 4.61 3.79 -3.47
N CYS A 124 3.55 3.96 -4.27
CA CYS A 124 2.22 4.29 -3.78
C CYS A 124 1.11 3.59 -4.57
N LEU A 125 0.24 2.88 -3.86
CA LEU A 125 -0.86 2.08 -4.39
C LEU A 125 -2.21 2.76 -4.15
N SER A 126 -3.05 2.78 -5.18
CA SER A 126 -4.43 3.20 -5.08
C SER A 126 -5.39 2.01 -4.99
N ASN A 127 -6.68 2.31 -4.86
CA ASN A 127 -7.75 1.32 -4.87
C ASN A 127 -7.93 0.59 -6.22
N PHE A 128 -7.24 1.02 -7.28
CA PHE A 128 -7.11 0.24 -8.51
C PHE A 128 -6.21 -1.00 -8.31
N THR A 129 -5.36 -0.99 -7.28
CA THR A 129 -4.79 -2.21 -6.69
C THR A 129 -5.82 -2.90 -5.80
N PHE A 130 -6.59 -3.79 -6.41
CA PHE A 130 -7.82 -4.36 -5.84
C PHE A 130 -7.64 -5.02 -4.46
N LEU A 131 -8.39 -4.53 -3.47
CA LEU A 131 -8.38 -4.98 -2.07
C LEU A 131 -7.02 -4.92 -1.35
N ARG A 132 -6.08 -4.09 -1.84
CA ARG A 132 -4.80 -3.78 -1.16
C ARG A 132 -4.69 -2.27 -0.90
N GLY A 133 -4.81 -1.46 -1.95
CA GLY A 133 -4.87 -0.01 -1.82
C GLY A 133 -6.24 0.44 -1.29
N ALA A 134 -6.23 1.30 -0.27
CA ALA A 134 -7.43 1.79 0.39
C ALA A 134 -7.86 3.20 -0.06
N SER A 135 -7.11 3.84 -0.97
CA SER A 135 -7.37 5.24 -1.36
C SER A 135 -7.51 5.47 -2.86
N HIS A 136 -8.37 6.40 -3.22
CA HIS A 136 -8.52 6.88 -4.57
C HIS A 136 -7.27 7.67 -4.98
N PRO A 137 -6.83 7.58 -6.26
CA PRO A 137 -5.68 8.34 -6.73
C PRO A 137 -5.80 9.86 -6.47
N GLU A 138 -7.00 10.41 -6.61
CA GLU A 138 -7.32 11.82 -6.37
C GLU A 138 -7.04 12.26 -4.93
N GLU A 139 -7.27 11.38 -3.94
CA GLU A 139 -7.01 11.65 -2.53
C GLU A 139 -5.52 11.57 -2.19
N LEU A 140 -4.79 10.64 -2.84
CA LEU A 140 -3.35 10.48 -2.69
C LEU A 140 -2.61 11.70 -3.22
N VAL A 141 -2.96 12.15 -4.43
CA VAL A 141 -2.40 13.35 -5.06
C VAL A 141 -2.66 14.61 -4.22
N LYS A 142 -3.92 14.89 -3.86
CA LYS A 142 -4.28 16.05 -3.03
C LYS A 142 -3.56 16.04 -1.68
N ARG A 143 -3.37 14.85 -1.09
CA ARG A 143 -2.65 14.70 0.17
C ARG A 143 -1.14 14.91 0.01
N ALA A 144 -0.51 14.41 -1.05
CA ALA A 144 0.91 14.62 -1.32
C ALA A 144 1.22 16.10 -1.56
N ALA A 145 0.38 16.80 -2.32
CA ALA A 145 0.48 18.25 -2.51
C ALA A 145 0.34 19.01 -1.17
N ALA A 146 -0.67 18.67 -0.36
CA ALA A 146 -0.86 19.26 0.98
C ALA A 146 0.26 18.93 2.00
N LEU A 147 1.13 17.96 1.70
CA LEU A 147 2.31 17.60 2.49
C LEU A 147 3.60 18.28 1.99
N GLY A 148 3.55 19.00 0.87
CA GLY A 148 4.72 19.65 0.26
C GLY A 148 5.65 18.68 -0.48
N TYR A 149 5.15 17.54 -0.96
CA TYR A 149 5.96 16.60 -1.74
C TYR A 149 6.36 17.22 -3.10
N ARG A 150 7.55 16.86 -3.60
CA ARG A 150 8.07 17.29 -4.90
C ARG A 150 7.43 16.54 -6.07
N ALA A 151 7.09 15.27 -5.86
CA ALA A 151 6.36 14.44 -6.81
C ALA A 151 5.67 13.28 -6.09
N LEU A 152 4.74 12.63 -6.78
CA LEU A 152 4.10 11.38 -6.35
C LEU A 152 4.12 10.38 -7.52
N ALA A 153 4.67 9.19 -7.31
CA ALA A 153 4.50 8.08 -8.23
C ALA A 153 3.21 7.31 -7.92
N LEU A 154 2.39 7.05 -8.93
CA LEU A 154 1.29 6.09 -8.82
C LEU A 154 1.75 4.76 -9.41
N THR A 155 1.75 3.70 -8.59
CA THR A 155 2.43 2.44 -8.94
C THR A 155 1.55 1.21 -8.69
N ASP A 156 0.31 1.24 -9.18
CA ASP A 156 -0.67 0.16 -8.93
C ASP A 156 -0.20 -1.23 -9.41
N GLU A 157 -0.63 -2.30 -8.73
CA GLU A 157 -0.16 -3.66 -8.98
C GLU A 157 -0.59 -4.18 -10.36
N CYS A 158 0.37 -4.33 -11.26
CA CYS A 158 0.21 -4.73 -12.66
C CYS A 158 -0.93 -3.97 -13.35
N SER A 159 -1.02 -2.65 -13.15
CA SER A 159 -2.16 -1.84 -13.57
C SER A 159 -1.78 -0.38 -13.77
N LEU A 160 -2.40 0.26 -14.76
CA LEU A 160 -2.31 1.71 -15.02
C LEU A 160 -3.70 2.38 -14.95
N ALA A 161 -4.72 1.67 -14.45
CA ALA A 161 -6.11 2.12 -14.51
C ALA A 161 -6.41 3.39 -13.66
N GLY A 162 -5.64 3.64 -12.60
CA GLY A 162 -5.77 4.84 -11.76
C GLY A 162 -5.10 6.08 -12.33
N VAL A 163 -4.22 5.93 -13.32
CA VAL A 163 -3.29 6.99 -13.80
C VAL A 163 -4.03 8.21 -14.35
N VAL A 164 -5.09 8.03 -15.14
CA VAL A 164 -5.87 9.17 -15.70
C VAL A 164 -6.51 10.01 -14.60
N ARG A 165 -7.00 9.39 -13.52
CA ARG A 165 -7.62 10.09 -12.38
C ARG A 165 -6.59 10.84 -11.55
N ALA A 166 -5.43 10.21 -11.32
CA ALA A 166 -4.30 10.87 -10.70
C ALA A 166 -3.83 12.08 -11.52
N HIS A 167 -3.71 11.95 -12.84
CA HIS A 167 -3.25 13.01 -13.74
C HIS A 167 -4.13 14.25 -13.68
N VAL A 168 -5.45 14.08 -13.79
CA VAL A 168 -6.40 15.20 -13.65
C VAL A 168 -6.24 15.88 -12.28
N ALA A 169 -6.26 15.12 -11.19
CA ALA A 169 -6.09 15.67 -9.85
C ALA A 169 -4.70 16.29 -9.61
N ALA A 170 -3.67 15.86 -10.34
CA ALA A 170 -2.29 16.33 -10.23
C ALA A 170 -2.11 17.68 -10.93
N LYS A 171 -2.75 17.85 -12.10
CA LYS A 171 -2.83 19.14 -12.79
C LYS A 171 -3.61 20.17 -11.96
N ASP A 172 -4.71 19.78 -11.33
CA ASP A 172 -5.50 20.67 -10.47
C ASP A 172 -4.70 21.27 -9.29
N VAL A 173 -3.69 20.55 -8.78
CA VAL A 173 -2.88 20.97 -7.62
C VAL A 173 -1.42 21.32 -7.96
N GLY A 174 -1.03 21.24 -9.23
CA GLY A 174 0.34 21.51 -9.69
C GLY A 174 1.40 20.53 -9.18
N LEU A 175 1.04 19.29 -8.84
CA LEU A 175 1.98 18.27 -8.35
C LEU A 175 2.50 17.41 -9.51
N PRO A 176 3.83 17.28 -9.71
CA PRO A 176 4.39 16.31 -10.65
C PRO A 176 3.97 14.87 -10.31
N LEU A 177 3.34 14.20 -11.29
CA LEU A 177 2.91 12.81 -11.19
C LEU A 177 3.89 11.93 -11.96
N VAL A 178 4.47 10.93 -11.29
CA VAL A 178 5.25 9.87 -11.94
C VAL A 178 4.32 8.68 -12.20
N ILE A 179 4.38 8.11 -13.40
CA ILE A 179 3.52 7.00 -13.80
C ILE A 179 4.32 5.70 -13.70
N GLY A 180 3.77 4.70 -13.01
CA GLY A 180 4.42 3.42 -12.83
C GLY A 180 3.48 2.28 -12.50
N SER A 181 4.04 1.12 -12.20
CA SER A 181 3.30 -0.07 -11.75
C SER A 181 4.22 -0.97 -10.92
N GLU A 182 3.70 -1.46 -9.79
CA GLU A 182 4.30 -2.56 -9.05
C GLU A 182 4.05 -3.87 -9.80
N ILE A 183 5.08 -4.68 -10.01
CA ILE A 183 4.97 -6.04 -10.53
C ILE A 183 5.65 -7.02 -9.57
N ARG A 184 5.06 -8.20 -9.42
CA ARG A 184 5.67 -9.32 -8.72
C ARG A 184 5.98 -10.44 -9.69
N LEU A 185 7.25 -10.81 -9.80
CA LEU A 185 7.67 -11.94 -10.62
C LEU A 185 7.35 -13.26 -9.89
N GLN A 186 6.98 -14.30 -10.64
CA GLN A 186 6.68 -15.62 -10.07
C GLN A 186 7.95 -16.37 -9.65
N ASP A 187 9.06 -16.09 -10.33
CA ASP A 187 10.38 -16.68 -10.22
C ASP A 187 11.41 -15.69 -9.63
N GLY A 188 10.98 -14.59 -9.03
CA GLY A 188 11.89 -13.51 -8.66
C GLY A 188 11.30 -12.42 -7.75
N PRO A 189 11.93 -11.24 -7.72
CA PRO A 189 11.56 -10.14 -6.82
C PRO A 189 10.25 -9.44 -7.18
N SER A 190 9.76 -8.66 -6.21
CA SER A 190 8.82 -7.57 -6.44
C SER A 190 9.59 -6.34 -6.93
N LEU A 191 9.11 -5.69 -7.98
CA LEU A 191 9.75 -4.55 -8.66
C LEU A 191 8.72 -3.45 -8.85
N VAL A 192 9.11 -2.20 -8.60
CA VAL A 192 8.33 -1.02 -8.97
C VAL A 192 8.93 -0.42 -10.23
N LEU A 193 8.16 -0.39 -11.31
CA LEU A 193 8.56 0.16 -12.61
C LEU A 193 8.01 1.57 -12.76
N LEU A 194 8.84 2.55 -13.11
CA LEU A 194 8.46 3.94 -13.36
C LEU A 194 8.79 4.31 -14.81
N ALA A 195 7.83 4.86 -15.56
CA ALA A 195 8.05 5.33 -16.93
C ALA A 195 8.80 6.68 -16.92
N THR A 196 9.83 6.82 -17.76
CA THR A 196 10.55 8.09 -17.95
C THR A 196 9.96 8.94 -19.07
N ASP A 197 9.43 8.28 -20.08
CA ASP A 197 8.98 8.83 -21.36
C ASP A 197 7.83 7.99 -21.94
N ARG A 198 7.31 8.43 -23.09
CA ARG A 198 6.19 7.81 -23.80
C ARG A 198 6.48 6.39 -24.32
N GLU A 199 7.74 6.08 -24.64
CA GLU A 199 8.14 4.73 -25.05
C GLU A 199 8.10 3.78 -23.84
N GLY A 200 8.67 4.21 -22.71
CA GLY A 200 8.61 3.52 -21.43
C GLY A 200 7.19 3.22 -20.97
N TYR A 201 6.28 4.19 -21.10
CA TYR A 201 4.85 3.98 -20.83
C TYR A 201 4.23 2.91 -21.75
N GLY A 202 4.59 2.91 -23.04
CA GLY A 202 4.20 1.88 -24.00
C GLY A 202 4.71 0.49 -23.62
N ASN A 203 6.01 0.39 -23.32
CA ASN A 203 6.69 -0.84 -22.90
C ASN A 203 6.09 -1.41 -21.61
N LEU A 204 5.82 -0.56 -20.61
CA LEU A 204 5.15 -0.93 -19.37
C LEU A 204 3.71 -1.42 -19.61
N SER A 205 2.95 -0.73 -20.46
CA SER A 205 1.58 -1.11 -20.85
C SER A 205 1.55 -2.46 -21.58
N GLN A 206 2.54 -2.72 -22.44
CA GLN A 206 2.69 -3.99 -23.15
C GLN A 206 3.04 -5.13 -22.18
N LEU A 207 3.98 -4.91 -21.24
CA LEU A 207 4.34 -5.90 -20.22
C LEU A 207 3.14 -6.30 -19.36
N ILE A 208 2.39 -5.32 -18.84
CA ILE A 208 1.16 -5.56 -18.06
C ILE A 208 0.14 -6.36 -18.88
N THR A 209 -0.02 -6.03 -20.17
CA THR A 209 -0.91 -6.74 -21.08
C THR A 209 -0.47 -8.20 -21.29
N CYS A 210 0.81 -8.45 -21.50
CA CYS A 210 1.38 -9.80 -21.61
C CYS A 210 1.14 -10.62 -20.34
N GLY A 211 1.47 -10.06 -19.18
CA GLY A 211 1.33 -10.75 -17.89
C GLY A 211 -0.11 -11.10 -17.53
N ARG A 212 -1.07 -10.20 -17.82
CA ARG A 212 -2.50 -10.48 -17.58
C ARG A 212 -3.08 -11.50 -18.54
N ARG A 213 -2.71 -11.47 -19.83
CA ARG A 213 -3.22 -12.40 -20.87
C ARG A 213 -2.87 -13.87 -20.60
N ARG A 214 -1.80 -14.17 -19.85
CA ARG A 214 -1.39 -15.53 -19.47
C ARG A 214 -2.28 -16.20 -18.41
N THR A 215 -3.18 -15.46 -17.76
CA THR A 215 -3.93 -15.96 -16.60
C THR A 215 -5.45 -15.78 -16.75
N LYS A 216 -6.21 -16.49 -15.92
CA LYS A 216 -7.66 -16.26 -15.80
C LYS A 216 -7.92 -14.88 -15.18
N LYS A 217 -9.09 -14.30 -15.48
CA LYS A 217 -9.53 -12.98 -15.01
C LYS A 217 -9.27 -12.81 -13.51
N GLY A 218 -8.51 -11.77 -13.14
CA GLY A 218 -8.15 -11.44 -11.76
C GLY A 218 -6.70 -11.76 -11.38
N GLY A 219 -5.97 -12.54 -12.19
CA GLY A 219 -4.53 -12.78 -12.01
C GLY A 219 -3.63 -11.95 -12.94
N TYR A 220 -2.32 -12.17 -12.77
CA TYR A 220 -1.28 -11.97 -13.78
C TYR A 220 -0.13 -12.97 -13.52
N SER A 221 0.70 -13.21 -14.53
CA SER A 221 1.89 -14.07 -14.45
C SER A 221 3.00 -13.42 -15.26
N LEU A 222 4.05 -12.97 -14.58
CA LEU A 222 5.27 -12.43 -15.15
C LEU A 222 6.47 -13.19 -14.56
N CYS A 223 7.46 -13.45 -15.39
CA CYS A 223 8.71 -14.12 -15.04
C CYS A 223 9.91 -13.25 -15.43
N ARG A 224 11.12 -13.59 -14.98
CA ARG A 224 12.36 -12.85 -15.34
C ARG A 224 12.57 -12.73 -16.84
N ASN A 225 12.21 -13.76 -17.60
CA ASN A 225 12.33 -13.78 -19.06
C ASN A 225 11.51 -12.65 -19.73
N ASP A 226 10.41 -12.20 -19.13
CA ASP A 226 9.62 -11.08 -19.65
C ASP A 226 10.34 -9.72 -19.54
N LEU A 227 11.42 -9.67 -18.75
CA LEU A 227 12.27 -8.51 -18.54
C LEU A 227 13.63 -8.62 -19.25
N GLU A 228 13.86 -9.65 -20.08
CA GLU A 228 15.11 -9.82 -20.83
C GLU A 228 15.45 -8.61 -21.71
N GLY A 229 14.43 -7.97 -22.30
CA GLY A 229 14.57 -6.73 -23.08
C GLY A 229 14.91 -5.47 -22.26
N GLY A 230 15.04 -5.57 -20.93
CA GLY A 230 15.49 -4.48 -20.06
C GLY A 230 14.59 -3.24 -20.00
N LEU A 231 13.36 -3.30 -20.55
CA LEU A 231 12.35 -2.23 -20.62
C LEU A 231 12.96 -0.82 -20.85
N PRO A 232 13.33 -0.45 -22.09
CA PRO A 232 13.75 0.91 -22.39
C PRO A 232 12.66 1.92 -21.99
N GLY A 233 13.08 3.12 -21.58
CA GLY A 233 12.19 4.14 -21.02
C GLY A 233 11.63 3.85 -19.61
N CYS A 234 12.11 2.82 -18.90
CA CYS A 234 11.71 2.54 -17.52
C CYS A 234 12.87 2.68 -16.52
N LEU A 235 12.57 3.18 -15.32
CA LEU A 235 13.36 3.03 -14.10
C LEU A 235 12.77 1.91 -13.24
N VAL A 236 13.61 1.27 -12.42
CA VAL A 236 13.24 0.11 -11.61
C VAL A 236 13.67 0.32 -10.16
N LEU A 237 12.75 0.11 -9.22
CA LEU A 237 13.08 -0.02 -7.81
C LEU A 237 12.84 -1.48 -7.40
N LEU A 238 13.89 -2.15 -6.93
CA LEU A 238 13.78 -3.45 -6.28
C LEU A 238 13.12 -3.27 -4.92
N ALA A 239 11.97 -3.92 -4.68
CA ALA A 239 11.25 -3.91 -3.41
C ALA A 239 11.41 -5.28 -2.70
N PRO A 240 12.27 -5.41 -1.67
CA PRO A 240 12.52 -6.70 -1.05
C PRO A 240 11.42 -7.11 -0.07
N ASP A 241 10.73 -8.21 -0.37
CA ASP A 241 9.71 -8.88 0.46
C ASP A 241 10.33 -9.57 1.72
N GLY A 242 11.15 -8.85 2.49
CA GLY A 242 11.76 -9.32 3.74
C GLY A 242 12.97 -10.25 3.60
N ARG A 243 13.37 -10.64 2.38
CA ARG A 243 14.60 -11.38 2.09
C ARG A 243 15.59 -10.51 1.30
N TYR A 244 16.82 -10.38 1.79
CA TYR A 244 17.91 -9.67 1.11
C TYR A 244 18.62 -10.59 0.12
N ASP A 245 17.92 -10.91 -0.97
CA ASP A 245 18.43 -11.84 -1.97
C ASP A 245 19.41 -11.14 -2.92
N ALA A 246 20.69 -11.53 -2.83
CA ALA A 246 21.76 -10.99 -3.66
C ALA A 246 21.64 -11.40 -5.14
N GLU A 247 21.02 -12.54 -5.46
CA GLU A 247 20.74 -12.94 -6.84
C GLU A 247 19.69 -12.03 -7.46
N HIS A 248 18.65 -11.68 -6.70
CA HIS A 248 17.62 -10.74 -7.15
C HIS A 248 18.21 -9.35 -7.42
N ALA A 249 19.09 -8.87 -6.54
CA ALA A 249 19.75 -7.58 -6.72
C ALA A 249 20.72 -7.57 -7.91
N ARG A 250 21.51 -8.65 -8.13
CA ARG A 250 22.37 -8.79 -9.31
C ARG A 250 21.57 -8.83 -10.61
N PHE A 251 20.50 -9.62 -10.68
CA PHE A 251 19.61 -9.69 -11.84
C PHE A 251 19.09 -8.28 -12.23
N VAL A 252 18.65 -7.49 -11.25
CA VAL A 252 18.19 -6.11 -11.48
C VAL A 252 19.36 -5.21 -11.93
N ALA A 253 20.54 -5.31 -11.29
CA ALA A 253 21.70 -4.51 -11.66
C ALA A 253 22.20 -4.78 -13.09
N GLU A 254 22.24 -6.05 -13.51
CA GLU A 254 22.64 -6.47 -14.85
C GLU A 254 21.66 -6.00 -15.94
N ARG A 255 20.34 -6.11 -15.70
CA ARG A 255 19.32 -5.79 -16.72
C ARG A 255 18.98 -4.30 -16.78
N PHE A 256 19.18 -3.56 -15.69
CA PHE A 256 18.76 -2.16 -15.55
C PHE A 256 19.91 -1.24 -15.08
N ALA A 257 21.12 -1.46 -15.59
CA ALA A 257 22.30 -0.66 -15.27
C ALA A 257 22.04 0.85 -15.41
N GLY A 258 22.36 1.63 -14.37
CA GLY A 258 22.10 3.08 -14.30
C GLY A 258 20.63 3.51 -14.21
N ARG A 259 19.71 2.54 -14.14
CA ARG A 259 18.24 2.71 -14.09
C ARG A 259 17.60 1.89 -12.96
N ALA A 260 18.39 1.41 -12.01
CA ALA A 260 17.93 0.59 -10.89
C ALA A 260 18.33 1.15 -9.52
N TRP A 261 17.42 1.02 -8.55
CA TRP A 261 17.61 1.34 -7.13
C TRP A 261 17.04 0.23 -6.24
N ILE A 262 17.38 0.24 -4.95
CA ILE A 262 16.76 -0.59 -3.92
C ILE A 262 15.81 0.29 -3.08
N ALA A 263 14.53 -0.09 -3.01
CA ALA A 263 13.53 0.59 -2.21
C ALA A 263 13.73 0.35 -0.71
N ALA A 264 14.08 1.40 0.02
CA ALA A 264 14.19 1.41 1.47
C ALA A 264 12.83 1.71 2.11
N GLU A 265 12.10 0.65 2.42
CA GLU A 265 10.81 0.72 3.10
C GLU A 265 11.01 0.59 4.61
N LEU A 266 10.99 1.72 5.31
CA LEU A 266 11.13 1.83 6.76
C LEU A 266 9.79 2.25 7.35
N LEU A 267 9.12 1.33 8.03
CA LEU A 267 7.71 1.43 8.41
C LEU A 267 7.51 1.53 9.93
N GLN A 268 8.56 1.89 10.68
CA GLN A 268 8.60 1.89 12.15
C GLN A 268 8.30 0.50 12.72
N GLY A 269 8.86 -0.54 12.09
CA GLY A 269 8.97 -1.87 12.68
C GLY A 269 10.10 -1.93 13.72
N PRO A 270 10.13 -2.97 14.58
CA PRO A 270 11.21 -3.17 15.55
C PRO A 270 12.58 -3.31 14.85
N ASP A 271 12.60 -3.90 13.65
CA ASP A 271 13.81 -4.25 12.91
C ASP A 271 14.22 -3.20 11.86
N ASP A 272 13.59 -2.02 11.79
CA ASP A 272 13.85 -0.99 10.76
C ASP A 272 15.35 -0.66 10.62
N ARG A 273 16.09 -0.60 11.74
CA ARG A 273 17.55 -0.36 11.75
C ARG A 273 18.33 -1.51 11.12
N ALA A 274 17.97 -2.76 11.44
CA ALA A 274 18.59 -3.95 10.85
C ALA A 274 18.22 -4.10 9.36
N ARG A 275 16.99 -3.74 8.99
CA ARG A 275 16.52 -3.68 7.60
C ARG A 275 17.33 -2.66 6.79
N LEU A 276 17.50 -1.44 7.28
CA LEU A 276 18.34 -0.45 6.60
C LEU A 276 19.80 -0.92 6.45
N ALA A 277 20.37 -1.58 7.46
CA ALA A 277 21.72 -2.13 7.38
C ALA A 277 21.83 -3.25 6.33
N GLY A 278 20.90 -4.21 6.30
CA GLY A 278 20.85 -5.29 5.32
C GLY A 278 20.64 -4.79 3.89
N LEU A 279 19.77 -3.79 3.70
CA LEU A 279 19.58 -3.12 2.41
C LEU A 279 20.83 -2.38 1.95
N ARG A 280 21.54 -1.69 2.85
CA ARG A 280 22.82 -1.02 2.53
C ARG A 280 23.89 -2.02 2.11
N GLU A 281 23.96 -3.18 2.75
CA GLU A 281 24.89 -4.25 2.36
C GLU A 281 24.53 -4.86 1.00
N LEU A 282 23.23 -5.10 0.75
CA LEU A 282 22.73 -5.55 -0.55
C LEU A 282 23.08 -4.56 -1.67
N GLY A 283 22.96 -3.25 -1.41
CA GLY A 283 23.37 -2.18 -2.32
C GLY A 283 24.86 -2.19 -2.64
N LYS A 284 25.74 -2.39 -1.64
CA LYS A 284 27.19 -2.55 -1.88
C LYS A 284 27.50 -3.77 -2.76
N VAL A 285 26.88 -4.91 -2.47
CA VAL A 285 27.14 -6.19 -3.17
C VAL A 285 26.63 -6.17 -4.62
N SER A 286 25.57 -5.42 -4.90
CA SER A 286 24.97 -5.30 -6.25
C SER A 286 25.37 -4.04 -7.02
N GLY A 287 26.05 -3.09 -6.36
CA GLY A 287 26.32 -1.76 -6.91
C GLY A 287 25.08 -0.86 -7.06
N LEU A 288 23.94 -1.24 -6.46
CA LEU A 288 22.68 -0.50 -6.59
C LEU A 288 22.55 0.60 -5.51
N PRO A 289 22.24 1.85 -5.90
CA PRO A 289 21.87 2.90 -4.95
C PRO A 289 20.57 2.57 -4.21
N LEU A 290 20.42 3.08 -2.98
CA LEU A 290 19.20 2.97 -2.20
C LEU A 290 18.34 4.23 -2.37
N VAL A 291 17.03 4.09 -2.27
CA VAL A 291 16.07 5.19 -2.37
C VAL A 291 14.95 5.04 -1.32
N ALA A 292 14.52 6.11 -0.66
CA ALA A 292 13.46 6.03 0.34
C ALA A 292 12.08 5.77 -0.29
N ALA A 293 11.36 4.76 0.21
CA ALA A 293 10.03 4.39 -0.28
C ALA A 293 9.05 4.16 0.88
N GLY A 294 7.78 4.54 0.72
CA GLY A 294 6.74 4.40 1.74
C GLY A 294 5.87 3.15 1.64
N ASP A 295 5.83 2.48 0.47
CA ASP A 295 4.88 1.39 0.13
C ASP A 295 3.48 1.73 0.66
N VAL A 296 3.00 2.87 0.15
CA VAL A 296 1.86 3.63 0.67
C VAL A 296 0.57 3.03 0.15
N HIS A 297 -0.29 2.53 1.04
CA HIS A 297 -1.59 1.94 0.67
C HIS A 297 -2.77 2.84 1.05
N MET A 298 -2.50 3.97 1.72
CA MET A 298 -3.53 4.91 2.17
C MET A 298 -3.03 6.36 2.20
N HIS A 299 -3.88 7.32 1.88
CA HIS A 299 -3.48 8.74 1.95
C HIS A 299 -3.30 9.23 3.40
N VAL A 300 -4.08 8.71 4.36
CA VAL A 300 -4.01 9.10 5.79
C VAL A 300 -4.08 7.91 6.74
N ARG A 301 -3.42 8.04 7.90
CA ARG A 301 -3.34 7.04 8.98
C ARG A 301 -4.71 6.54 9.47
N SER A 302 -5.72 7.40 9.52
CA SER A 302 -7.08 7.05 9.97
C SER A 302 -7.78 6.02 9.08
N ARG A 303 -7.30 5.82 7.85
CA ARG A 303 -7.88 4.85 6.90
C ARG A 303 -7.45 3.40 7.15
N LYS A 304 -6.62 3.14 8.18
CA LYS A 304 -6.17 1.80 8.58
C LYS A 304 -7.33 0.81 8.72
N ALA A 305 -8.44 1.17 9.38
CA ALA A 305 -9.60 0.29 9.53
C ALA A 305 -10.23 -0.16 8.19
N LEU A 306 -10.24 0.71 7.18
CA LEU A 306 -10.68 0.35 5.83
C LEU A 306 -9.68 -0.60 5.16
N GLN A 307 -8.37 -0.32 5.29
CA GLN A 307 -7.30 -1.17 4.75
C GLN A 307 -7.34 -2.59 5.35
N ASP A 308 -7.61 -2.71 6.66
CA ASP A 308 -7.80 -4.00 7.34
C ASP A 308 -9.07 -4.72 6.87
N THR A 309 -10.16 -3.99 6.66
CA THR A 309 -11.42 -4.53 6.13
C THR A 309 -11.24 -5.06 4.70
N LEU A 310 -10.55 -4.32 3.83
CA LEU A 310 -10.21 -4.75 2.47
C LEU A 310 -9.32 -6.00 2.49
N THR A 311 -8.36 -6.07 3.42
CA THR A 311 -7.50 -7.25 3.60
C THR A 311 -8.30 -8.47 4.05
N ALA A 312 -9.23 -8.29 5.00
CA ALA A 312 -10.12 -9.36 5.46
C ALA A 312 -11.02 -9.90 4.32
N ILE A 313 -11.58 -9.00 3.49
CA ILE A 313 -12.36 -9.37 2.30
C ILE A 313 -11.49 -10.13 1.29
N ARG A 314 -10.26 -9.65 1.01
CA ARG A 314 -9.30 -10.32 0.11
C ARG A 314 -8.99 -11.75 0.54
N LEU A 315 -8.80 -11.95 1.85
CA LEU A 315 -8.51 -13.24 2.48
C LEU A 315 -9.77 -14.06 2.80
N ARG A 316 -10.96 -13.57 2.48
CA ARG A 316 -12.27 -14.20 2.74
C ARG A 316 -12.46 -14.61 4.21
N THR A 317 -12.02 -13.76 5.13
CA THR A 317 -12.06 -14.01 6.58
C THR A 317 -12.55 -12.77 7.33
N THR A 318 -12.66 -12.85 8.66
CA THR A 318 -13.02 -11.70 9.50
C THR A 318 -11.77 -10.93 9.91
N VAL A 319 -11.89 -9.61 10.14
CA VAL A 319 -10.77 -8.77 10.62
C VAL A 319 -10.12 -9.36 11.88
N ARG A 320 -10.92 -9.91 12.81
CA ARG A 320 -10.43 -10.59 14.02
C ARG A 320 -9.59 -11.85 13.71
N ALA A 321 -9.92 -12.57 12.64
CA ALA A 321 -9.24 -13.81 12.26
C ALA A 321 -8.04 -13.60 11.30
N CYS A 322 -7.81 -12.39 10.79
CA CYS A 322 -6.69 -12.12 9.90
C CYS A 322 -5.30 -12.26 10.58
N GLY A 323 -5.20 -12.02 11.90
CA GLY A 323 -3.95 -12.12 12.64
C GLY A 323 -2.80 -11.33 11.98
N HIS A 324 -1.66 -11.98 11.77
CA HIS A 324 -0.46 -11.40 11.13
C HIS A 324 -0.60 -11.06 9.64
N ALA A 325 -1.73 -11.37 9.00
CA ALA A 325 -1.99 -10.94 7.62
C ALA A 325 -2.42 -9.46 7.51
N LEU A 326 -2.78 -8.82 8.63
CA LEU A 326 -2.95 -7.37 8.72
C LEU A 326 -1.59 -6.69 8.92
N TYR A 327 -1.42 -5.48 8.40
CA TYR A 327 -0.21 -4.70 8.71
C TYR A 327 -0.17 -4.36 10.21
N PRO A 328 0.99 -4.51 10.88
CA PRO A 328 1.10 -4.40 12.34
C PRO A 328 0.87 -2.97 12.85
N ASN A 329 1.03 -1.96 11.99
CA ASN A 329 0.81 -0.56 12.31
C ASN A 329 0.14 0.17 11.14
N ALA A 330 -0.04 1.48 11.30
CA ALA A 330 -0.70 2.36 10.34
C ALA A 330 0.30 3.27 9.59
N GLU A 331 1.58 2.92 9.49
CA GLU A 331 2.60 3.82 8.93
C GLU A 331 2.71 3.80 7.39
N ARG A 332 1.98 2.88 6.72
CA ARG A 332 1.83 2.81 5.24
C ARG A 332 0.95 3.93 4.65
N HIS A 333 1.18 5.17 5.08
CA HIS A 333 0.45 6.34 4.61
C HIS A 333 1.40 7.44 4.10
N LEU A 334 0.86 8.47 3.44
CA LEU A 334 1.63 9.66 3.08
C LEU A 334 2.02 10.44 4.35
N ARG A 335 3.32 10.44 4.67
CA ARG A 335 3.90 10.93 5.92
C ARG A 335 4.32 12.40 5.82
N LEU A 336 4.40 13.09 6.95
CA LEU A 336 4.94 14.46 7.00
C LEU A 336 6.45 14.45 6.69
N LEU A 337 6.94 15.45 5.94
CA LEU A 337 8.37 15.62 5.65
C LEU A 337 9.22 15.63 6.93
N SER A 338 8.75 16.30 7.98
CA SER A 338 9.40 16.34 9.30
C SER A 338 9.42 15.00 10.03
N ARG A 339 8.56 14.04 9.66
CA ARG A 339 8.63 12.64 10.12
C ARG A 339 9.59 11.84 9.25
N LEU A 340 9.55 11.99 7.93
CA LEU A 340 10.47 11.33 7.00
C LEU A 340 11.93 11.67 7.32
N ALA A 341 12.22 12.94 7.62
CA ALA A 341 13.52 13.44 8.08
C ALA A 341 14.09 12.73 9.32
N ARG A 342 13.24 12.09 10.13
CA ARG A 342 13.65 11.36 11.35
C ARG A 342 13.78 9.85 11.14
N ILE A 343 13.20 9.34 10.05
CA ILE A 343 13.18 7.91 9.71
C ILE A 343 14.31 7.59 8.72
N TYR A 344 14.48 8.45 7.72
CA TYR A 344 15.43 8.27 6.64
C TYR A 344 16.65 9.18 6.82
N PRO A 345 17.85 8.65 6.56
CA PRO A 345 19.01 9.46 6.23
C PRO A 345 18.72 10.42 5.05
N PRO A 346 19.26 11.64 5.04
CA PRO A 346 18.95 12.65 4.03
C PRO A 346 19.29 12.19 2.62
N GLU A 347 20.36 11.42 2.42
CA GLU A 347 20.78 10.95 1.11
C GLU A 347 19.70 10.11 0.41
N LEU A 348 18.91 9.33 1.17
CA LEU A 348 17.84 8.50 0.62
C LEU A 348 16.59 9.31 0.24
N LEU A 349 16.38 10.46 0.88
CA LEU A 349 15.30 11.40 0.56
C LEU A 349 15.67 12.18 -0.72
N GLU A 350 16.91 12.65 -0.84
CA GLU A 350 17.43 13.34 -2.02
C GLU A 350 17.47 12.43 -3.27
N GLU A 351 17.81 11.15 -3.12
CA GLU A 351 17.68 10.16 -4.20
C GLU A 351 16.23 10.04 -4.71
N THR A 352 15.20 10.20 -3.86
CA THR A 352 13.81 10.15 -4.35
C THR A 352 13.51 11.25 -5.36
N VAL A 353 14.03 12.44 -5.11
CA VAL A 353 13.81 13.62 -5.95
C VAL A 353 14.60 13.46 -7.26
N ARG A 354 15.86 12.99 -7.18
CA ARG A 354 16.68 12.67 -8.37
C ARG A 354 16.05 11.62 -9.28
N VAL A 355 15.40 10.60 -8.71
CA VAL A 355 14.65 9.61 -9.50
C VAL A 355 13.40 10.23 -10.13
N ALA A 356 12.64 11.02 -9.37
CA ALA A 356 11.45 11.70 -9.89
C ALA A 356 11.76 12.70 -11.02
N GLU A 357 12.86 13.46 -10.92
CA GLU A 357 13.30 14.43 -11.94
C GLU A 357 13.73 13.77 -13.27
N ARG A 358 14.07 12.47 -13.24
CA ARG A 358 14.32 11.66 -14.45
C ARG A 358 13.03 11.20 -15.13
N CYS A 359 11.90 11.20 -14.43
CA CYS A 359 10.59 10.85 -14.97
C CYS A 359 9.87 12.10 -15.49
N LYS A 360 9.91 12.32 -16.81
CA LYS A 360 9.35 13.51 -17.45
C LYS A 360 7.99 13.31 -18.10
N PHE A 361 7.63 12.05 -18.37
CA PHE A 361 6.41 11.67 -19.07
C PHE A 361 5.13 12.24 -18.44
N SER A 362 4.35 12.95 -19.27
CA SER A 362 2.98 13.39 -19.00
C SER A 362 1.99 12.68 -19.94
N LEU A 363 0.74 12.46 -19.50
CA LEU A 363 -0.34 11.99 -20.38
C LEU A 363 -0.81 13.05 -21.41
N ASP A 364 -0.23 14.25 -21.37
CA ASP A 364 -0.53 15.33 -22.31
C ASP A 364 0.32 15.27 -23.62
N GLU A 365 1.23 14.28 -23.73
CA GLU A 365 2.19 14.07 -24.84
C GLU A 365 1.74 13.12 -25.98
#